data_AF-A0A960LKC6-F1
#
_entry.id   AF-A0A960LKC6-F1
#
_cell.length_a   1.000
_cell.length_b   1.000
_cell.length_c   1.000
_cell.angle_alpha   90.00
_cell.angle_beta   90.00
_cell.angle_gamma   90.00
#
_symmetry.space_group_name_H-M   'P 1'
#
loop_
_entity.id
_entity.type
_entity.pdbx_description
1 polymer ?
#
loop_
_entity_poly.entity_id
_entity_poly.type
_entity_poly.pdbx_seq_one_letter_code
_entity_poly.pdbx_strand_id
1 'polypeptide(L)'
;MNTSRLKRFAPDCRVALMEQIEVKLDYVLTAKTPDLAEQESLLDELRRVLELEGREALIERVAYTWFNRFAAFRYLDAHGWHPFRARVMTAPIEGDVLPELLQQVSKGVVPEELRDFVSASRINDLLDGNLKSHNPQAEVQRLLVIGVSQYYAVLLPHLFDRIDAYTELLLPDDLLTEHSVVHGFVSEITDDDCAEVEILGWLYQFYISDRKDQVMARKSAVPTEDIPAVTQLFTPHWIVRYLVENSLGRLWLLNRPGSRLREHMPYYIEGEKNAPGGSPGDFLKITKPEEIRLCDPAVGSGHMLTYAFDL
;
A
#
# COMPACT_ATOMS: atom_id res chain seq x y z
N MET A 1 4.33 14.52 -10.43
CA MET A 1 3.27 14.12 -9.48
C MET A 1 2.34 15.28 -9.11
N ASN A 2 1.03 15.13 -9.27
CA ASN A 2 0.02 16.13 -8.89
C ASN A 2 -0.53 15.89 -7.47
N THR A 3 0.16 16.40 -6.44
CA THR A 3 -0.20 16.19 -5.04
C THR A 3 -1.57 16.79 -4.65
N SER A 4 -2.05 17.81 -5.36
CA SER A 4 -3.36 18.42 -5.11
C SER A 4 -4.52 17.47 -5.40
N ARG A 5 -4.41 16.62 -6.42
CA ARG A 5 -5.40 15.57 -6.71
C ARG A 5 -5.40 14.52 -5.61
N LEU A 6 -4.22 14.01 -5.26
CA LEU A 6 -4.05 12.99 -4.20
C LEU A 6 -4.58 13.46 -2.84
N LYS A 7 -4.40 14.75 -2.52
CA LYS A 7 -4.89 15.36 -1.28
C LYS A 7 -6.41 15.35 -1.15
N ARG A 8 -7.14 15.33 -2.27
CA ARG A 8 -8.60 15.16 -2.28
C ARG A 8 -8.99 13.69 -2.35
N PHE A 9 -8.38 12.97 -3.28
CA PHE A 9 -8.70 11.58 -3.55
C PHE A 9 -8.54 10.66 -2.33
N ALA A 10 -7.42 10.74 -1.61
CA ALA A 10 -7.14 9.76 -0.54
C ALA A 10 -8.13 9.85 0.66
N PRO A 11 -8.47 11.03 1.19
CA PRO A 11 -9.54 11.16 2.19
C PRO A 11 -10.90 10.68 1.69
N ASP A 12 -11.30 11.10 0.48
CA ASP A 12 -12.59 10.70 -0.11
C ASP A 12 -12.67 9.18 -0.29
N CYS A 13 -11.58 8.57 -0.75
CA CYS A 13 -11.45 7.12 -0.89
C CYS A 13 -11.54 6.39 0.46
N ARG A 14 -10.91 6.94 1.52
CA ARG A 14 -11.03 6.40 2.89
C ARG A 14 -12.49 6.35 3.33
N VAL A 15 -13.21 7.46 3.20
CA VAL A 15 -14.63 7.54 3.60
C VAL A 15 -15.46 6.55 2.80
N ALA A 16 -15.31 6.53 1.47
CA ALA A 16 -16.05 5.62 0.60
C ALA A 16 -15.77 4.14 0.93
N LEU A 17 -14.51 3.78 1.20
CA LEU A 17 -14.16 2.42 1.63
C LEU A 17 -14.83 2.06 2.96
N MET A 18 -14.74 2.94 3.97
CA MET A 18 -15.36 2.70 5.27
C MET A 18 -16.87 2.50 5.17
N GLU A 19 -17.56 3.33 4.38
CA GLU A 19 -19.01 3.21 4.15
C GLU A 19 -19.37 1.90 3.44
N GLN A 20 -18.63 1.52 2.39
CA GLN A 20 -18.88 0.27 1.67
C GLN A 20 -18.60 -0.96 2.53
N ILE A 21 -17.54 -0.93 3.33
CA ILE A 21 -17.19 -2.00 4.27
C ILE A 21 -18.24 -2.10 5.37
N GLU A 22 -18.77 -0.98 5.85
CA GLU A 22 -19.84 -0.98 6.84
C GLU A 22 -21.10 -1.66 6.32
N VAL A 23 -21.56 -1.27 5.12
CA VAL A 23 -22.71 -1.90 4.45
C VAL A 23 -22.46 -3.39 4.25
N LYS A 24 -21.24 -3.75 3.82
CA LYS A 24 -20.86 -5.15 3.62
C LYS A 24 -20.86 -5.93 4.92
N LEU A 25 -20.33 -5.36 6.00
CA LEU A 25 -20.31 -5.95 7.34
C LEU A 25 -21.74 -6.26 7.81
N ASP A 26 -22.68 -5.33 7.66
CA ASP A 26 -24.07 -5.55 8.02
C ASP A 26 -24.71 -6.65 7.19
N TYR A 27 -24.43 -6.67 5.89
CA TYR A 27 -24.92 -7.73 5.00
C TYR A 27 -24.39 -9.10 5.43
N VAL A 28 -23.07 -9.28 5.60
CA VAL A 28 -22.50 -10.60 5.92
C VAL A 28 -22.91 -11.11 7.30
N LEU A 29 -23.19 -10.22 8.25
CA LEU A 29 -23.64 -10.61 9.60
C LEU A 29 -25.13 -10.99 9.66
N THR A 30 -25.96 -10.50 8.73
CA THR A 30 -27.43 -10.66 8.80
C THR A 30 -28.02 -11.53 7.69
N ALA A 31 -27.38 -11.57 6.52
CA ALA A 31 -27.86 -12.32 5.38
C ALA A 31 -27.78 -13.83 5.62
N LYS A 32 -28.76 -14.56 5.07
CA LYS A 32 -28.82 -16.02 5.12
C LYS A 32 -28.79 -16.56 3.70
N THR A 33 -27.63 -16.48 3.06
CA THR A 33 -27.41 -17.03 1.71
C THR A 33 -26.65 -18.36 1.78
N PRO A 34 -26.83 -19.25 0.80
CA PRO A 34 -26.06 -20.50 0.73
C PRO A 34 -24.54 -20.25 0.74
N ASP A 35 -24.07 -19.23 0.02
CA ASP A 35 -22.64 -18.92 -0.09
C ASP A 35 -22.03 -18.52 1.26
N LEU A 36 -22.75 -17.72 2.07
CA LEU A 36 -22.31 -17.34 3.41
C LEU A 36 -22.39 -18.53 4.38
N ALA A 37 -23.35 -19.44 4.20
CA ALA A 37 -23.45 -20.64 5.02
C ALA A 37 -22.25 -21.59 4.81
N GLU A 38 -21.66 -21.61 3.60
CA GLU A 38 -20.41 -22.34 3.33
C GLU A 38 -19.19 -21.66 3.97
N GLN A 39 -19.32 -20.41 4.42
CA GLN A 39 -18.26 -19.60 5.04
C GLN A 39 -18.44 -19.39 6.55
N GLU A 40 -19.22 -20.24 7.23
CA GLU A 40 -19.57 -20.06 8.66
C GLU A 40 -18.33 -19.90 9.56
N SER A 41 -17.23 -20.62 9.28
CA SER A 41 -15.99 -20.49 10.05
C SER A 41 -15.38 -19.08 9.98
N LEU A 42 -15.47 -18.42 8.83
CA LEU A 42 -15.00 -17.04 8.63
C LEU A 42 -15.94 -16.04 9.30
N LEU A 43 -17.25 -16.31 9.27
CA LEU A 43 -18.24 -15.49 9.97
C LEU A 43 -18.06 -15.56 11.49
N ASP A 44 -17.74 -16.73 12.03
CA ASP A 44 -17.43 -16.88 13.45
C ASP A 44 -16.15 -16.15 13.84
N GLU A 45 -15.12 -16.18 13.00
CA GLU A 45 -13.91 -15.38 13.20
C GLU A 45 -14.21 -13.89 13.17
N LEU A 46 -14.98 -13.42 12.17
CA LEU A 46 -15.42 -12.04 12.05
C LEU A 46 -16.18 -11.56 13.30
N ARG A 47 -17.11 -12.38 13.81
CA ARG A 47 -17.88 -12.08 15.03
C ARG A 47 -16.96 -11.95 16.26
N ARG A 48 -15.98 -12.84 16.41
CA ARG A 48 -15.01 -12.78 17.51
C ARG A 48 -14.15 -11.52 17.43
N VAL A 49 -13.66 -11.19 16.25
CA VAL A 49 -12.87 -9.97 16.03
C VAL A 49 -13.71 -8.74 16.37
N LEU A 50 -14.97 -8.70 15.91
CA LEU A 50 -15.91 -7.63 16.21
C LEU A 50 -16.15 -7.44 17.72
N GLU A 51 -16.24 -8.54 18.48
CA GLU A 51 -16.37 -8.51 19.94
C GLU A 51 -15.10 -7.99 20.64
N LEU A 52 -13.92 -8.26 20.09
CA LEU A 52 -12.62 -7.93 20.70
C LEU A 52 -12.17 -6.48 20.41
N GLU A 53 -12.21 -6.06 19.14
CA GLU A 53 -11.70 -4.75 18.73
C GLU A 53 -12.79 -3.68 18.57
N GLY A 54 -14.05 -4.10 18.43
CA GLY A 54 -15.17 -3.21 18.19
C GLY A 54 -15.36 -2.84 16.72
N ARG A 55 -16.58 -2.44 16.39
CA ARG A 55 -17.02 -2.20 15.01
C ARG A 55 -16.23 -1.12 14.27
N GLU A 56 -16.04 0.04 14.89
CA GLU A 56 -15.37 1.18 14.27
C GLU A 56 -13.90 0.84 13.92
N ALA A 57 -13.19 0.22 14.86
CA ALA A 57 -11.80 -0.20 14.66
C ALA A 57 -11.66 -1.25 13.56
N LEU A 58 -12.56 -2.23 13.51
CA LEU A 58 -12.61 -3.24 12.45
C LEU A 58 -12.78 -2.58 11.07
N ILE A 59 -13.77 -1.69 10.92
CA ILE A 59 -14.04 -1.02 9.65
C ILE A 59 -12.83 -0.20 9.21
N GLU A 60 -12.23 0.57 10.12
CA GLU A 60 -11.06 1.39 9.82
C GLU A 60 -9.84 0.55 9.40
N ARG A 61 -9.57 -0.55 10.12
CA ARG A 61 -8.46 -1.47 9.81
C ARG A 61 -8.65 -2.16 8.46
N VAL A 62 -9.86 -2.63 8.17
CA VAL A 62 -10.19 -3.29 6.90
C VAL A 62 -10.14 -2.28 5.74
N ALA A 63 -10.65 -1.06 5.94
CA ALA A 63 -10.57 0.01 4.94
C ALA A 63 -9.12 0.37 4.61
N TYR A 64 -8.28 0.50 5.63
CA TYR A 64 -6.86 0.75 5.44
C TYR A 64 -6.16 -0.40 4.72
N THR A 65 -6.51 -1.64 5.04
CA THR A 65 -5.96 -2.83 4.37
C THR A 65 -6.27 -2.80 2.87
N TRP A 66 -7.53 -2.58 2.49
CA TRP A 66 -7.90 -2.53 1.07
C TRP A 66 -7.36 -1.29 0.35
N PHE A 67 -7.36 -0.13 0.98
CA PHE A 67 -6.70 1.08 0.45
C PHE A 67 -5.22 0.80 0.15
N ASN A 68 -4.52 0.16 1.08
CA ASN A 68 -3.12 -0.20 0.93
C ASN A 68 -2.90 -1.18 -0.24
N ARG A 69 -3.73 -2.23 -0.37
CA ARG A 69 -3.66 -3.19 -1.49
C ARG A 69 -3.90 -2.51 -2.83
N PHE A 70 -4.92 -1.67 -2.94
CA PHE A 70 -5.20 -0.95 -4.18
C PHE A 70 -4.11 0.06 -4.54
N ALA A 71 -3.56 0.79 -3.56
CA ALA A 71 -2.42 1.68 -3.80
C ALA A 71 -1.21 0.91 -4.36
N ALA A 72 -0.90 -0.26 -3.77
CA ALA A 72 0.19 -1.11 -4.22
C ALA A 72 -0.08 -1.69 -5.62
N PHE A 73 -1.28 -2.18 -5.90
CA PHE A 73 -1.65 -2.67 -7.22
C PHE A 73 -1.60 -1.59 -8.28
N ARG A 74 -2.04 -0.37 -7.97
CA ARG A 74 -1.98 0.76 -8.92
C ARG A 74 -0.54 1.06 -9.30
N TYR A 75 0.35 1.07 -8.30
CA TYR A 75 1.76 1.30 -8.49
C TYR A 75 2.41 0.18 -9.34
N LEU A 76 2.13 -1.08 -9.02
CA LEU A 76 2.64 -2.24 -9.77
C LEU A 76 2.10 -2.29 -11.21
N ASP A 77 0.83 -1.92 -11.41
CA ASP A 77 0.17 -1.81 -12.72
C ASP A 77 0.87 -0.77 -13.62
N ALA A 78 1.16 0.42 -13.07
CA ALA A 78 1.84 1.51 -13.79
C ALA A 78 3.18 1.07 -14.37
N HIS A 79 3.93 0.30 -13.57
CA HIS A 79 5.27 -0.17 -13.93
C HIS A 79 5.28 -1.50 -14.68
N GLY A 80 4.14 -2.22 -14.74
CA GLY A 80 4.07 -3.56 -15.31
C GLY A 80 4.93 -4.57 -14.55
N TRP A 81 5.04 -4.41 -13.22
CA TRP A 81 5.95 -5.21 -12.37
C TRP A 81 5.34 -6.49 -11.82
N HIS A 82 4.07 -6.78 -12.13
CA HIS A 82 3.48 -8.05 -11.74
C HIS A 82 4.26 -9.22 -12.37
N PRO A 83 4.74 -10.20 -11.57
CA PRO A 83 5.48 -11.34 -12.11
C PRO A 83 4.72 -12.11 -13.18
N PHE A 84 3.40 -12.19 -13.02
CA PHE A 84 2.44 -12.81 -13.96
C PHE A 84 2.11 -11.95 -15.20
N ARG A 85 2.74 -10.77 -15.35
CA ARG A 85 2.67 -9.90 -16.53
C ARG A 85 1.26 -9.51 -16.99
N ALA A 86 0.39 -9.24 -16.03
CA ALA A 86 -0.94 -8.69 -16.29
C ALA A 86 -1.26 -7.63 -15.24
N ARG A 87 -1.88 -6.53 -15.69
CA ARG A 87 -2.38 -5.48 -14.79
C ARG A 87 -3.65 -5.93 -14.06
N VAL A 88 -3.73 -5.63 -12.77
CA VAL A 88 -4.77 -6.14 -11.86
C VAL A 88 -6.01 -5.24 -11.84
N MET A 89 -5.81 -3.93 -11.93
CA MET A 89 -6.88 -2.93 -11.83
C MET A 89 -7.05 -2.11 -13.12
N THR A 90 -6.01 -2.04 -13.94
CA THR A 90 -5.98 -1.22 -15.15
C THR A 90 -6.11 -2.06 -16.42
N ALA A 91 -6.73 -1.48 -17.43
CA ALA A 91 -6.81 -2.07 -18.76
C ALA A 91 -5.46 -1.96 -19.49
N PRO A 92 -5.17 -2.87 -20.46
CA PRO A 92 -3.92 -2.83 -21.22
C PRO A 92 -3.92 -1.74 -22.31
N ILE A 93 -5.10 -1.28 -22.74
CA ILE A 93 -5.30 -0.33 -23.84
C ILE A 93 -6.20 0.80 -23.35
N GLU A 94 -5.83 2.03 -23.69
CA GLU A 94 -6.61 3.22 -23.39
C GLU A 94 -7.99 3.16 -24.07
N GLY A 95 -9.07 3.33 -23.29
CA GLY A 95 -10.45 3.23 -23.75
C GLY A 95 -11.13 1.88 -23.47
N ASP A 96 -10.39 0.86 -23.06
CA ASP A 96 -10.98 -0.35 -22.47
C ASP A 96 -11.20 -0.14 -20.96
N VAL A 97 -12.23 -0.80 -20.43
CA VAL A 97 -12.71 -0.64 -19.05
C VAL A 97 -12.34 -1.84 -18.18
N LEU A 98 -12.07 -3.00 -18.78
CA LEU A 98 -11.81 -4.22 -18.03
C LEU A 98 -10.31 -4.36 -17.71
N PRO A 99 -9.94 -4.70 -16.45
CA PRO A 99 -8.56 -4.96 -16.09
C PRO A 99 -7.93 -6.07 -16.92
N GLU A 100 -6.64 -5.94 -17.24
CA GLU A 100 -5.94 -6.88 -18.11
C GLU A 100 -5.99 -8.32 -17.60
N LEU A 101 -5.75 -8.53 -16.30
CA LEU A 101 -5.80 -9.85 -15.67
C LEU A 101 -7.19 -10.49 -15.81
N LEU A 102 -8.26 -9.71 -15.61
CA LEU A 102 -9.62 -10.18 -15.79
C LEU A 102 -9.89 -10.59 -17.25
N GLN A 103 -9.39 -9.83 -18.23
CA GLN A 103 -9.53 -10.18 -19.64
C GLN A 103 -8.81 -11.48 -20.01
N GLN A 104 -7.61 -11.70 -19.46
CA GLN A 104 -6.84 -12.93 -19.68
C GLN A 104 -7.55 -14.14 -19.07
N VAL A 105 -7.99 -14.01 -17.82
CA VAL A 105 -8.69 -15.07 -17.08
C VAL A 105 -10.03 -15.38 -17.71
N SER A 106 -10.75 -14.37 -18.23
CA SER A 106 -12.02 -14.56 -18.96
C SER A 106 -11.86 -15.34 -20.27
N LYS A 107 -10.63 -15.47 -20.79
CA LYS A 107 -10.30 -16.32 -21.95
C LYS A 107 -9.84 -17.72 -21.52
N GLY A 108 -10.01 -18.08 -20.24
CA GLY A 108 -9.61 -19.37 -19.68
C GLY A 108 -8.12 -19.47 -19.31
N VAL A 109 -7.40 -18.34 -19.26
CA VAL A 109 -5.96 -18.32 -18.96
C VAL A 109 -5.73 -17.73 -17.58
N VAL A 110 -5.62 -18.60 -16.57
CA VAL A 110 -5.12 -18.22 -15.23
C VAL A 110 -3.58 -18.30 -15.26
N PRO A 111 -2.86 -17.19 -14.95
CA PRO A 111 -1.40 -17.19 -14.87
C PRO A 111 -0.87 -18.25 -13.91
N GLU A 112 0.29 -18.84 -14.22
CA GLU A 112 0.86 -19.95 -13.45
C GLU A 112 1.09 -19.57 -11.98
N GLU A 113 1.57 -18.35 -11.75
CA GLU A 113 1.85 -17.78 -10.43
C GLU A 113 0.61 -17.69 -9.54
N LEU A 114 -0.59 -17.60 -10.13
CA LEU A 114 -1.84 -17.42 -9.40
C LEU A 114 -2.61 -18.72 -9.18
N ARG A 115 -2.21 -19.85 -9.78
CA ARG A 115 -2.98 -21.10 -9.76
C ARG A 115 -3.24 -21.65 -8.36
N ASP A 116 -2.32 -21.43 -7.43
CA ASP A 116 -2.46 -21.86 -6.04
C ASP A 116 -3.28 -20.88 -5.18
N PHE A 117 -3.59 -19.69 -5.71
CA PHE A 117 -4.25 -18.59 -5.01
C PHE A 117 -5.66 -18.29 -5.54
N VAL A 118 -6.00 -18.77 -6.73
CA VAL A 118 -7.35 -18.65 -7.30
C VAL A 118 -7.88 -19.99 -7.80
N SER A 119 -9.17 -20.25 -7.55
CA SER A 119 -9.83 -21.45 -8.05
C SER A 119 -10.25 -21.27 -9.51
N ALA A 120 -9.48 -21.85 -10.43
CA ALA A 120 -9.81 -21.83 -11.86
C ALA A 120 -11.18 -22.47 -12.14
N SER A 121 -11.56 -23.52 -11.42
CA SER A 121 -12.88 -24.15 -11.55
C SER A 121 -14.01 -23.19 -11.16
N ARG A 122 -13.88 -22.50 -10.01
CA ARG A 122 -14.89 -21.53 -9.56
C ARG A 122 -15.01 -20.36 -10.53
N ILE A 123 -13.88 -19.86 -11.04
CA ILE A 123 -13.86 -18.78 -12.05
C ILE A 123 -14.60 -19.23 -13.32
N ASN A 124 -14.28 -20.40 -13.86
CA ASN A 124 -14.93 -20.92 -15.05
C ASN A 124 -16.43 -21.14 -14.81
N ASP A 125 -16.80 -21.74 -13.68
CA ASP A 125 -18.20 -21.97 -13.35
C ASP A 125 -19.02 -20.67 -13.23
N LEU A 126 -18.41 -19.58 -12.71
CA LEU A 126 -19.04 -18.26 -12.71
C LEU A 126 -19.21 -17.70 -14.13
N LEU A 127 -18.14 -17.75 -14.94
CA LEU A 127 -18.13 -17.17 -16.29
C LEU A 127 -19.02 -17.95 -17.28
N ASP A 128 -19.09 -19.27 -17.14
CA ASP A 128 -19.91 -20.16 -17.96
C ASP A 128 -21.38 -20.19 -17.50
N GLY A 129 -21.69 -19.58 -16.35
CA GLY A 129 -23.04 -19.53 -15.77
C GLY A 129 -23.49 -20.81 -15.06
N ASN A 130 -22.55 -21.72 -14.75
CA ASN A 130 -22.80 -22.91 -13.92
C ASN A 130 -23.07 -22.52 -12.46
N LEU A 131 -22.40 -21.46 -11.98
CA LEU A 131 -22.69 -20.81 -10.70
C LEU A 131 -23.59 -19.59 -10.95
N LYS A 132 -24.66 -19.49 -10.14
CA LYS A 132 -25.58 -18.36 -10.22
C LYS A 132 -24.90 -17.11 -9.67
N SER A 133 -24.78 -16.09 -10.50
CA SER A 133 -24.30 -14.78 -10.12
C SER A 133 -25.09 -13.69 -10.84
N HIS A 134 -25.34 -12.57 -10.17
CA HIS A 134 -25.92 -11.38 -10.79
C HIS A 134 -24.89 -10.63 -11.65
N ASN A 135 -23.61 -10.73 -11.32
CA ASN A 135 -22.51 -10.12 -12.07
C ASN A 135 -21.24 -10.99 -11.97
N PRO A 136 -21.12 -12.03 -12.82
CA PRO A 136 -20.01 -12.97 -12.76
C PRO A 136 -18.64 -12.32 -12.91
N GLN A 137 -18.52 -11.30 -13.76
CA GLN A 137 -17.23 -10.61 -13.99
C GLN A 137 -16.79 -9.83 -12.75
N ALA A 138 -17.70 -9.17 -12.05
CA ALA A 138 -17.38 -8.48 -10.80
C ALA A 138 -16.94 -9.47 -9.71
N GLU A 139 -17.63 -10.61 -9.59
CA GLU A 139 -17.22 -11.66 -8.65
C GLU A 139 -15.85 -12.26 -8.98
N VAL A 140 -15.57 -12.52 -10.26
CA VAL A 140 -14.25 -12.97 -10.70
C VAL A 140 -13.18 -11.92 -10.40
N GLN A 141 -13.45 -10.62 -10.64
CA GLN A 141 -12.51 -9.56 -10.28
C GLN A 141 -12.18 -9.55 -8.79
N ARG A 142 -13.18 -9.76 -7.92
CA ARG A 142 -12.96 -9.87 -6.47
C ARG A 142 -12.07 -11.07 -6.13
N LEU A 143 -12.34 -12.23 -6.71
CA LEU A 143 -11.51 -13.43 -6.52
C LEU A 143 -10.05 -13.19 -6.97
N LEU A 144 -9.85 -12.47 -8.07
CA LEU A 144 -8.52 -12.12 -8.57
C LEU A 144 -7.81 -11.15 -7.64
N VAL A 145 -8.47 -10.10 -7.15
CA VAL A 145 -7.91 -9.15 -6.18
C VAL A 145 -7.48 -9.84 -4.88
N ILE A 146 -8.30 -10.77 -4.38
CA ILE A 146 -7.98 -11.58 -3.21
C ILE A 146 -6.78 -12.49 -3.49
N GLY A 147 -6.83 -13.27 -4.58
CA GLY A 147 -5.76 -14.20 -4.93
C GLY A 147 -4.42 -13.51 -5.19
N VAL A 148 -4.43 -12.36 -5.87
CA VAL A 148 -3.22 -11.54 -6.05
C VAL A 148 -2.69 -11.01 -4.72
N SER A 149 -3.58 -10.59 -3.80
CA SER A 149 -3.17 -10.17 -2.46
C SER A 149 -2.49 -11.30 -1.68
N GLN A 150 -3.04 -12.52 -1.76
CA GLN A 150 -2.46 -13.71 -1.12
C GLN A 150 -1.13 -14.11 -1.76
N TYR A 151 -1.03 -14.04 -3.09
CA TYR A 151 0.21 -14.26 -3.83
C TYR A 151 1.32 -13.32 -3.34
N TYR A 152 1.04 -12.03 -3.26
CA TYR A 152 2.02 -11.06 -2.76
C TYR A 152 2.34 -11.24 -1.28
N ALA A 153 1.41 -11.71 -0.46
CA ALA A 153 1.70 -12.04 0.94
C ALA A 153 2.69 -13.21 1.10
N VAL A 154 2.80 -14.09 0.09
CA VAL A 154 3.85 -15.13 0.04
C VAL A 154 5.13 -14.58 -0.56
N LEU A 155 5.05 -13.80 -1.64
CA LEU A 155 6.21 -13.26 -2.34
C LEU A 155 6.96 -12.21 -1.52
N LEU A 156 6.24 -11.33 -0.84
CA LEU A 156 6.73 -10.16 -0.10
C LEU A 156 6.08 -10.09 1.30
N PRO A 157 6.31 -11.08 2.18
CA PRO A 157 5.59 -11.21 3.46
C PRO A 157 5.82 -10.06 4.45
N HIS A 158 6.85 -9.23 4.22
CA HIS A 158 7.15 -8.05 5.04
C HIS A 158 6.47 -6.76 4.53
N LEU A 159 5.95 -6.76 3.30
CA LEU A 159 5.28 -5.61 2.67
C LEU A 159 3.79 -5.86 2.49
N PHE A 160 3.42 -7.11 2.20
CA PHE A 160 2.04 -7.55 2.08
C PHE A 160 1.73 -8.46 3.26
N ASP A 161 1.14 -7.88 4.31
CA ASP A 161 0.60 -8.68 5.40
C ASP A 161 -0.38 -9.72 4.86
N ARG A 162 -0.38 -10.90 5.48
CA ARG A 162 -1.45 -11.87 5.22
C ARG A 162 -2.77 -11.21 5.57
N ILE A 163 -3.68 -11.21 4.61
CA ILE A 163 -5.04 -10.77 4.85
C ILE A 163 -5.71 -11.88 5.63
N ASP A 164 -6.23 -11.58 6.82
CA ASP A 164 -7.04 -12.55 7.56
C ASP A 164 -8.23 -12.94 6.69
N ALA A 165 -8.56 -14.23 6.66
CA ALA A 165 -9.55 -14.75 5.72
C ALA A 165 -10.94 -14.08 5.86
N TYR A 166 -11.33 -13.60 7.04
CA TYR A 166 -12.57 -12.83 7.21
C TYR A 166 -12.54 -11.45 6.53
N THR A 167 -11.37 -10.84 6.32
CA THR A 167 -11.24 -9.51 5.67
C THR A 167 -11.66 -9.56 4.20
N GLU A 168 -11.54 -10.75 3.57
CA GLU A 168 -12.00 -11.02 2.21
C GLU A 168 -13.53 -10.90 2.06
N LEU A 169 -14.29 -11.21 3.12
CA LEU A 169 -15.74 -11.05 3.16
C LEU A 169 -16.15 -9.57 3.07
N LEU A 170 -15.27 -8.69 3.52
CA LEU A 170 -15.49 -7.25 3.61
C LEU A 170 -14.90 -6.46 2.44
N LEU A 171 -14.28 -7.13 1.46
CA LEU A 171 -13.88 -6.50 0.21
C LEU A 171 -15.13 -5.95 -0.53
N PRO A 172 -15.13 -4.68 -0.97
CA PRO A 172 -16.23 -4.10 -1.73
C PRO A 172 -16.68 -4.95 -2.93
N ASP A 173 -17.97 -4.92 -3.21
CA ASP A 173 -18.56 -5.73 -4.29
C ASP A 173 -18.27 -5.15 -5.68
N ASP A 174 -18.31 -3.82 -5.80
CA ASP A 174 -18.03 -3.13 -7.05
C ASP A 174 -16.56 -2.69 -7.12
N LEU A 175 -15.82 -3.33 -8.02
CA LEU A 175 -14.43 -3.03 -8.34
C LEU A 175 -14.22 -2.67 -9.82
N LEU A 176 -15.30 -2.60 -10.62
CA LEU A 176 -15.23 -2.49 -12.08
C LEU A 176 -15.95 -1.27 -12.63
N THR A 177 -16.99 -0.77 -11.97
CA THR A 177 -17.72 0.40 -12.50
C THR A 177 -16.95 1.70 -12.25
N GLU A 178 -17.35 2.76 -12.96
CA GLU A 178 -16.87 4.13 -12.77
C GLU A 178 -17.16 4.71 -11.38
N HIS A 179 -18.04 4.09 -10.59
CA HIS A 179 -18.34 4.49 -9.21
C HIS A 179 -17.54 3.69 -8.16
N SER A 180 -16.76 2.69 -8.60
CA SER A 180 -15.95 1.88 -7.69
C SER A 180 -14.79 2.67 -7.09
N VAL A 181 -14.37 2.29 -5.88
CA VAL A 181 -13.16 2.83 -5.25
C VAL A 181 -11.90 2.55 -6.08
N VAL A 182 -11.88 1.40 -6.77
CA VAL A 182 -10.80 1.00 -7.69
C VAL A 182 -10.70 1.96 -8.87
N HIS A 183 -11.83 2.37 -9.44
CA HIS A 183 -11.83 3.35 -10.53
C HIS A 183 -11.14 4.65 -10.12
N GLY A 184 -11.37 5.13 -8.89
CA GLY A 184 -10.67 6.31 -8.36
C GLY A 184 -9.15 6.15 -8.33
N PHE A 185 -8.62 4.97 -7.95
CA PHE A 185 -7.17 4.72 -8.04
C PHE A 185 -6.66 4.78 -9.48
N VAL A 186 -7.44 4.30 -10.45
CA VAL A 186 -7.03 4.30 -11.86
C VAL A 186 -7.10 5.69 -12.48
N SER A 187 -8.13 6.48 -12.15
CA SER A 187 -8.40 7.78 -12.78
C SER A 187 -7.65 8.94 -12.13
N GLU A 188 -7.44 8.91 -10.80
CA GLU A 188 -6.78 10.01 -10.07
C GLU A 188 -5.26 9.85 -9.96
N ILE A 189 -4.75 8.64 -10.14
CA ILE A 189 -3.31 8.34 -10.11
C ILE A 189 -2.87 7.93 -11.52
N THR A 190 -2.08 8.78 -12.17
CA THR A 190 -1.55 8.50 -13.51
C THR A 190 -0.28 7.64 -13.46
N ASP A 191 0.11 7.03 -14.58
CA ASP A 191 1.37 6.28 -14.65
C ASP A 191 2.58 7.20 -14.38
N ASP A 192 2.53 8.46 -14.84
CA ASP A 192 3.53 9.48 -14.55
C ASP A 192 3.61 9.85 -13.05
N ASP A 193 2.48 9.80 -12.33
CA ASP A 193 2.51 9.99 -10.88
C ASP A 193 3.23 8.81 -10.20
N CYS A 194 3.07 7.59 -10.71
CA CYS A 194 3.75 6.39 -10.22
C CYS A 194 5.25 6.32 -10.59
N ALA A 195 5.75 7.17 -11.48
CA ALA A 195 7.19 7.27 -11.76
C ALA A 195 7.98 7.73 -10.52
N GLU A 196 7.35 8.47 -9.62
CA GLU A 196 7.93 8.94 -8.36
C GLU A 196 7.50 8.03 -7.20
N VAL A 197 8.46 7.36 -6.55
CA VAL A 197 8.18 6.46 -5.41
C VAL A 197 7.49 7.17 -4.24
N GLU A 198 7.64 8.50 -4.13
CA GLU A 198 7.02 9.33 -3.11
C GLU A 198 5.49 9.25 -3.10
N ILE A 199 4.86 8.85 -4.21
CA ILE A 199 3.40 8.80 -4.34
C ILE A 199 2.75 7.98 -3.22
N LEU A 200 3.33 6.83 -2.87
CA LEU A 200 2.79 5.97 -1.81
C LEU A 200 2.83 6.69 -0.45
N GLY A 201 3.92 7.41 -0.19
CA GLY A 201 4.07 8.22 1.01
C GLY A 201 3.01 9.31 1.11
N TRP A 202 2.73 10.01 0.00
CA TRP A 202 1.67 11.02 -0.05
C TRP A 202 0.27 10.42 0.12
N LEU A 203 -0.01 9.28 -0.53
CA LEU A 203 -1.29 8.58 -0.39
C LEU A 203 -1.55 8.21 1.08
N TYR A 204 -0.57 7.63 1.78
CA TYR A 204 -0.73 7.28 3.19
C TYR A 204 -0.86 8.52 4.10
N GLN A 205 -0.09 9.58 3.84
CA GLN A 205 -0.20 10.80 4.61
C GLN A 205 -1.56 11.49 4.42
N PHE A 206 -2.09 11.50 3.19
CA PHE A 206 -3.39 12.10 2.91
C PHE A 206 -4.55 11.22 3.36
N TYR A 207 -4.43 9.88 3.32
CA TYR A 207 -5.46 8.97 3.83
C TYR A 207 -5.90 9.32 5.26
N ILE A 208 -4.98 9.69 6.14
CA ILE A 208 -5.27 9.98 7.55
C ILE A 208 -5.47 11.49 7.84
N SER A 209 -5.46 12.37 6.83
CA SER A 209 -5.42 13.82 7.06
C SER A 209 -6.63 14.35 7.83
N ASP A 210 -7.83 13.85 7.52
CA ASP A 210 -9.05 14.32 8.19
C ASP A 210 -9.08 13.89 9.66
N ARG A 211 -8.63 12.66 9.93
CA ARG A 211 -8.48 12.16 11.32
C ARG A 211 -7.44 12.96 12.07
N LYS A 212 -6.31 13.27 11.43
CA LYS A 212 -5.27 14.15 11.99
C LYS A 212 -5.85 15.52 12.37
N ASP A 213 -6.60 16.14 11.48
CA ASP A 213 -7.21 17.45 11.73
C ASP A 213 -8.23 17.39 12.89
N GLN A 214 -9.04 16.33 12.95
CA GLN A 214 -9.97 16.09 14.07
C GLN A 214 -9.24 15.94 15.41
N VAL A 215 -8.12 15.20 15.45
CA VAL A 215 -7.32 15.00 16.67
C VAL A 215 -6.61 16.29 17.07
N MET A 216 -6.04 17.03 16.11
CA MET A 216 -5.37 18.32 16.35
C MET A 216 -6.33 19.42 16.80
N ALA A 217 -7.62 19.36 16.41
CA ALA A 217 -8.63 20.29 16.88
C ALA A 217 -9.01 20.10 18.37
N ARG A 218 -8.59 18.98 18.99
CA ARG A 218 -8.81 18.75 20.42
C ARG A 218 -8.00 19.75 21.24
N LYS A 219 -8.65 20.34 22.25
CA LYS A 219 -8.01 21.26 23.21
C LYS A 219 -7.36 20.55 24.39
N SER A 220 -7.45 19.22 24.43
CA SER A 220 -6.92 18.35 25.48
C SER A 220 -5.71 17.57 24.97
N ALA A 221 -5.03 16.85 25.88
CA ALA A 221 -4.01 15.90 25.48
C ALA A 221 -4.57 14.88 24.46
N VAL A 222 -3.74 14.52 23.48
CA VAL A 222 -4.05 13.46 22.50
C VAL A 222 -3.97 12.12 23.23
N PRO A 223 -5.03 11.30 23.23
CA PRO A 223 -5.00 10.00 23.87
C PRO A 223 -4.12 9.03 23.07
N THR A 224 -3.64 7.97 23.72
CA THR A 224 -2.61 7.07 23.18
C THR A 224 -3.01 6.47 21.82
N GLU A 225 -4.27 6.09 21.67
CA GLU A 225 -4.86 5.52 20.46
C GLU A 225 -4.86 6.50 19.27
N ASP A 226 -4.84 7.81 19.52
CA ASP A 226 -4.89 8.85 18.48
C ASP A 226 -3.50 9.44 18.15
N ILE A 227 -2.45 9.04 18.87
CA ILE A 227 -1.08 9.48 18.59
C ILE A 227 -0.65 9.17 17.15
N PRO A 228 -0.90 7.98 16.58
CA PRO A 228 -0.46 7.67 15.21
C PRO A 228 -1.00 8.66 14.17
N ALA A 229 -2.24 9.14 14.32
CA ALA A 229 -2.86 10.08 13.38
C ALA A 229 -2.11 11.41 13.29
N VAL A 230 -1.44 11.84 14.37
CA VAL A 230 -0.71 13.11 14.41
C VAL A 230 0.80 12.96 14.19
N THR A 231 1.36 11.76 14.32
CA THR A 231 2.79 11.48 14.16
C THR A 231 3.16 10.77 12.86
N GLN A 232 2.20 10.25 12.09
CA GLN A 232 2.44 9.66 10.77
C GLN A 232 2.74 10.75 9.73
N LEU A 233 4.00 11.18 9.67
CA LEU A 233 4.51 12.19 8.74
C LEU A 233 5.45 11.55 7.74
N PHE A 234 5.20 11.81 6.46
CA PHE A 234 6.11 11.40 5.39
C PHE A 234 7.32 12.35 5.33
N THR A 235 8.53 11.80 5.12
CA THR A 235 9.75 12.60 4.99
C THR A 235 10.07 12.82 3.51
N PRO A 236 9.91 14.05 2.97
CA PRO A 236 10.17 14.34 1.56
C PRO A 236 11.62 14.02 1.16
N HIS A 237 11.81 13.64 -0.11
CA HIS A 237 13.08 13.14 -0.63
C HIS A 237 14.25 14.11 -0.39
N TRP A 238 14.05 15.42 -0.53
CA TRP A 238 15.14 16.39 -0.26
C TRP A 238 15.61 16.37 1.20
N ILE A 239 14.70 16.15 2.17
CA ILE A 239 15.04 16.03 3.60
C ILE A 239 15.81 14.73 3.84
N VAL A 240 15.34 13.64 3.24
CA VAL A 240 16.03 12.34 3.28
C VAL A 240 17.45 12.50 2.77
N ARG A 241 17.61 13.07 1.57
CA ARG A 241 18.92 13.32 0.97
C ARG A 241 19.80 14.17 1.86
N TYR A 242 19.27 15.29 2.34
CA TYR A 242 19.97 16.15 3.28
C TYR A 242 20.47 15.37 4.50
N LEU A 243 19.63 14.58 5.16
CA LEU A 243 20.00 13.83 6.36
C LEU A 243 21.04 12.73 6.07
N VAL A 244 20.83 11.91 5.03
CA VAL A 244 21.73 10.80 4.69
C VAL A 244 23.07 11.31 4.15
N GLU A 245 23.07 12.29 3.25
CA GLU A 245 24.31 12.86 2.70
C GLU A 245 25.16 13.48 3.82
N ASN A 246 24.55 14.18 4.78
CA ASN A 246 25.26 14.83 5.88
C ASN A 246 25.60 13.90 7.06
N SER A 247 25.15 12.64 7.04
CA SER A 247 25.48 11.62 8.04
C SER A 247 26.33 10.50 7.45
N LEU A 248 25.73 9.61 6.67
CA LEU A 248 26.39 8.49 5.98
C LEU A 248 27.39 8.98 4.93
N GLY A 249 26.96 9.89 4.07
CA GLY A 249 27.82 10.48 3.03
C GLY A 249 29.03 11.19 3.64
N ARG A 250 28.81 11.94 4.73
CA ARG A 250 29.88 12.57 5.52
C ARG A 250 30.85 11.54 6.10
N LEU A 251 30.35 10.46 6.70
CA LEU A 251 31.20 9.39 7.24
C LEU A 251 32.09 8.77 6.15
N TRP A 252 31.52 8.55 4.95
CA TRP A 252 32.27 8.06 3.80
C TRP A 252 33.38 9.05 3.39
N LEU A 253 33.06 10.34 3.25
CA LEU A 253 34.03 11.37 2.88
C LEU A 253 35.12 11.58 3.92
N LEU A 254 34.81 11.45 5.22
CA LEU A 254 35.84 11.49 6.28
C LEU A 254 36.85 10.35 6.14
N ASN A 255 36.40 9.16 5.70
CA ASN A 255 37.28 8.02 5.42
C ASN A 255 37.92 8.09 4.01
N ARG A 256 37.34 8.87 3.09
CA ARG A 256 37.73 8.99 1.68
C ARG A 256 37.60 10.43 1.16
N PRO A 257 38.49 11.36 1.55
CA PRO A 257 38.35 12.77 1.19
C PRO A 257 38.37 13.05 -0.31
N GLY A 258 38.94 12.16 -1.13
CA GLY A 258 38.97 12.27 -2.60
C GLY A 258 37.87 11.48 -3.33
N SER A 259 36.86 10.99 -2.62
CA SER A 259 35.76 10.23 -3.24
C SER A 259 34.92 11.10 -4.16
N ARG A 260 34.63 10.61 -5.37
CA ARG A 260 33.69 11.25 -6.30
C ARG A 260 32.23 11.18 -5.86
N LEU A 261 31.91 10.37 -4.84
CA LEU A 261 30.56 10.30 -4.27
C LEU A 261 30.03 11.70 -3.90
N ARG A 262 30.92 12.61 -3.51
CA ARG A 262 30.59 14.01 -3.24
C ARG A 262 29.84 14.69 -4.39
N GLU A 263 30.17 14.39 -5.64
CA GLU A 263 29.54 14.96 -6.84
C GLU A 263 28.05 14.58 -6.96
N HIS A 264 27.65 13.48 -6.31
CA HIS A 264 26.28 12.98 -6.29
C HIS A 264 25.47 13.40 -5.04
N MET A 265 26.06 14.23 -4.17
CA MET A 265 25.46 14.69 -2.91
C MET A 265 25.15 16.20 -2.92
N PRO A 266 24.11 16.67 -3.64
CA PRO A 266 23.79 18.09 -3.81
C PRO A 266 23.32 18.78 -2.53
N TYR A 267 22.86 18.05 -1.51
CA TYR A 267 22.41 18.56 -0.21
C TYR A 267 23.48 18.45 0.88
N TYR A 268 24.66 17.90 0.56
CA TYR A 268 25.80 17.86 1.45
C TYR A 268 26.28 19.26 1.83
N ILE A 269 26.35 19.53 3.13
CA ILE A 269 26.96 20.73 3.68
C ILE A 269 28.44 20.47 3.83
N GLU A 270 29.24 21.26 3.11
CA GLU A 270 30.68 21.30 3.34
C GLU A 270 30.94 21.67 4.80
N GLY A 271 31.53 20.74 5.55
CA GLY A 271 31.94 21.04 6.90
C GLY A 271 32.96 22.18 6.89
N GLU A 272 32.85 23.10 7.84
CA GLU A 272 34.04 23.82 8.28
C GLU A 272 35.05 22.76 8.71
N LYS A 273 36.34 22.93 8.37
CA LYS A 273 37.41 21.98 8.74
C LYS A 273 37.43 21.63 10.25
N ASN A 274 36.72 22.40 11.08
CA ASN A 274 36.52 22.21 12.51
C ASN A 274 35.04 22.44 12.90
N ALA A 275 34.12 21.51 12.61
CA ALA A 275 32.78 21.58 13.21
C ALA A 275 32.87 21.39 14.75
N PRO A 276 32.11 22.14 15.58
CA PRO A 276 32.25 22.08 17.03
C PRO A 276 31.67 20.76 17.56
N GLY A 277 32.51 19.92 18.17
CA GLY A 277 32.04 18.77 18.96
C GLY A 277 32.84 17.46 18.80
N GLY A 278 33.72 17.34 17.80
CA GLY A 278 34.56 16.15 17.61
C GLY A 278 36.05 16.51 17.58
N SER A 279 36.88 15.77 18.31
CA SER A 279 38.34 15.89 18.18
C SER A 279 38.76 15.50 16.75
N PRO A 280 39.78 16.14 16.15
CA PRO A 280 40.27 15.75 14.83
C PRO A 280 40.58 14.25 14.79
N GLY A 281 39.82 13.49 13.99
CA GLY A 281 39.99 12.04 13.83
C GLY A 281 39.01 11.15 14.59
N ASP A 282 38.11 11.71 15.41
CA ASP A 282 37.10 10.97 16.17
C ASP A 282 35.87 10.64 15.31
N PHE A 283 36.01 9.63 14.44
CA PHE A 283 34.94 9.09 13.62
C PHE A 283 35.18 7.60 13.33
N LEU A 284 34.10 6.86 13.06
CA LEU A 284 34.14 5.45 12.68
C LEU A 284 35.03 5.23 11.45
N LYS A 285 36.03 4.36 11.57
CA LYS A 285 36.90 3.99 10.45
C LYS A 285 36.27 2.86 9.67
N ILE A 286 36.00 3.11 8.40
CA ILE A 286 35.42 2.15 7.47
C ILE A 286 36.29 2.07 6.22
N THR A 287 36.54 0.85 5.76
CA THR A 287 37.36 0.57 4.57
C THR A 287 36.54 0.13 3.38
N LYS A 288 35.35 -0.45 3.59
CA LYS A 288 34.47 -0.86 2.49
C LYS A 288 33.01 -0.55 2.81
N PRO A 289 32.15 -0.35 1.79
CA PRO A 289 30.73 -0.10 2.01
C PRO A 289 30.04 -1.17 2.86
N GLU A 290 30.46 -2.45 2.73
CA GLU A 290 29.86 -3.59 3.43
C GLU A 290 30.08 -3.57 4.96
N GLU A 291 30.98 -2.73 5.45
CA GLU A 291 31.20 -2.53 6.89
C GLU A 291 30.18 -1.57 7.52
N ILE A 292 29.44 -0.83 6.68
CA ILE A 292 28.47 0.17 7.11
C ILE A 292 27.24 -0.54 7.66
N ARG A 293 26.82 -0.12 8.87
CA ARG A 293 25.54 -0.49 9.46
C ARG A 293 24.75 0.78 9.73
N LEU A 294 23.57 0.87 9.12
CA LEU A 294 22.63 1.96 9.32
C LEU A 294 21.40 1.43 10.06
N CYS A 295 20.89 2.22 11.01
CA CYS A 295 19.66 1.94 11.71
C CYS A 295 18.77 3.18 11.64
N ASP A 296 17.56 2.99 11.14
CA ASP A 296 16.46 3.90 11.35
C ASP A 296 15.42 3.10 12.16
N PRO A 297 15.11 3.48 13.42
CA PRO A 297 14.19 2.73 14.26
C PRO A 297 12.72 3.06 14.00
N ALA A 298 12.42 4.02 13.11
CA ALA A 298 11.08 4.49 12.79
C ALA A 298 10.91 4.68 11.27
N VAL A 299 11.36 3.67 10.51
CA VAL A 299 11.58 3.75 9.05
C VAL A 299 10.36 4.12 8.21
N GLY A 300 9.15 3.86 8.71
CA GLY A 300 7.93 4.01 7.93
C GLY A 300 8.06 3.30 6.58
N SER A 301 7.92 4.05 5.48
CA SER A 301 8.09 3.56 4.10
C SER A 301 9.54 3.25 3.69
N GLY A 302 10.49 3.29 4.62
CA GLY A 302 11.89 2.91 4.37
C GLY A 302 12.70 3.96 3.60
N HIS A 303 12.17 5.16 3.39
CA HIS A 303 12.76 6.20 2.56
C HIS A 303 14.23 6.55 2.90
N MET A 304 14.55 6.59 4.20
CA MET A 304 15.92 6.84 4.63
C MET A 304 16.85 5.68 4.28
N LEU A 305 16.35 4.44 4.41
CA LEU A 305 17.11 3.23 4.13
C LEU A 305 17.28 3.00 2.62
N THR A 306 16.27 3.28 1.81
CA THR A 306 16.35 3.14 0.35
C THR A 306 17.37 4.11 -0.21
N TYR A 307 17.30 5.39 0.16
CA TYR A 307 18.29 6.36 -0.31
C TYR A 307 19.70 6.07 0.24
N ALA A 308 19.81 5.58 1.47
CA ALA A 308 21.10 5.16 2.01
C ALA A 308 21.69 3.92 1.31
N PHE A 309 20.87 3.07 0.69
CA PHE A 309 21.33 1.96 -0.14
C PHE A 309 21.76 2.44 -1.52
N ASP A 310 21.08 3.45 -2.09
CA ASP A 310 21.43 4.05 -3.38
C ASP A 310 22.74 4.85 -3.32
N LEU A 311 23.01 5.50 -2.17
CA LEU A 311 24.19 6.34 -1.92
C LEU A 311 25.47 5.52 -1.70
#